data_AF-A0A495SN54-F1
#
_entry.id   AF-A0A495SN54-F1
#
_cell.length_a   1.000
_cell.length_b   1.000
_cell.length_c   1.000
_cell.angle_alpha   90.00
_cell.angle_beta   90.00
_cell.angle_gamma   90.00
#
_symmetry.space_group_name_H-M   'P 1'
#
loop_
_entity.id
_entity.type
_entity.pdbx_description
1 polymer ?
#
loop_
_entity_poly.entity_id
_entity_poly.type
_entity_poly.pdbx_seq_one_letter_code
_entity_poly.pdbx_strand_id
1 'polypeptide(L)'
;MKKVLLIAGILLANSTFAQLYTQSGAIQSTTNSSSANVGIGTASPLANLHLVSGFSTPDQTGDLIIGNVNYPNLRFGVSNQYSWIQSHAGSPLYINYLGNNNLIFNHTGGNVGIGTEAPSQKLDVRGNILAGASDATEGINAFAIRYADGSLSNWGSLRSSAATYMSFGVKADNINGGWLSSNGTLNFAKVAMTMGNEGFDFWTSPQQQIALNSPVSMTPAVKITTNGNLGIGTISPAYKLDVVGNAQFQDIISGGSNSWIFHTPDDGRKTLHIAYGSPGAWGWGKAFVLSGDTGNAALQGKFEAKEVKVTLTPTADFVFEEDYSLPKLEEVEKHIKEKKHLPEIASAKVMEKEGVNVGEFQIKLLQKIEELTLYSIEQNKQIKKLQEENKNLQFQFEKLKKIEKQLEQILSEKK
;
A
#
# COMPACT_ATOMS: atom_id res chain seq x y z
N MET A 1 96.94 69.90 -36.74
CA MET A 1 97.97 68.86 -36.53
C MET A 1 97.26 67.57 -36.13
N LYS A 2 97.15 66.61 -37.06
CA LYS A 2 97.91 65.33 -37.11
C LYS A 2 97.55 64.30 -36.00
N LYS A 3 97.01 63.17 -36.49
CA LYS A 3 97.13 61.76 -36.05
C LYS A 3 96.31 61.33 -34.82
N VAL A 4 95.24 60.54 -34.99
CA VAL A 4 95.17 59.07 -35.20
C VAL A 4 95.55 58.29 -33.94
N LEU A 5 94.56 57.62 -33.32
CA LEU A 5 94.56 56.16 -33.20
C LEU A 5 93.14 55.61 -32.93
N LEU A 6 92.83 54.58 -33.69
CA LEU A 6 91.62 53.77 -33.74
C LEU A 6 91.81 52.58 -32.79
N ILE A 7 90.90 52.35 -31.84
CA ILE A 7 90.64 51.01 -31.29
C ILE A 7 89.12 50.84 -31.20
N ALA A 8 88.66 49.73 -31.78
CA ALA A 8 87.29 49.38 -32.08
C ALA A 8 86.38 49.42 -30.85
N GLY A 9 85.44 50.37 -30.85
CA GLY A 9 84.18 50.24 -30.14
C GLY A 9 83.24 49.37 -30.98
N ILE A 10 83.05 48.12 -30.59
CA ILE A 10 81.78 47.44 -30.81
C ILE A 10 81.21 47.18 -29.43
N LEU A 11 80.23 48.04 -29.14
CA LEU A 11 79.35 48.02 -27.99
C LEU A 11 78.83 46.61 -27.70
N LEU A 12 78.83 46.29 -26.41
CA LEU A 12 77.84 45.45 -25.76
C LEU A 12 76.45 45.67 -26.37
N ALA A 13 75.88 44.61 -26.94
CA ALA A 13 74.43 44.44 -27.00
C ALA A 13 74.10 43.13 -26.29
N ASN A 14 74.01 43.19 -24.96
CA ASN A 14 73.13 42.26 -24.26
C ASN A 14 71.72 42.57 -24.76
N SER A 15 71.26 41.80 -25.74
CA SER A 15 69.90 41.87 -26.27
C SER A 15 68.93 41.30 -25.25
N THR A 16 68.66 42.03 -24.17
CA THR A 16 67.46 41.81 -23.35
C THR A 16 66.47 42.91 -23.67
N PHE A 17 65.80 42.79 -24.83
CA PHE A 17 64.61 43.59 -25.10
C PHE A 17 63.40 42.85 -24.53
N ALA A 18 62.87 43.36 -23.42
CA ALA A 18 61.47 43.27 -23.08
C ALA A 18 61.13 44.43 -22.15
N GLN A 19 60.50 45.48 -22.68
CA GLN A 19 59.72 46.40 -21.84
C GLN A 19 58.48 46.84 -22.62
N LEU A 20 57.29 46.55 -22.09
CA LEU A 20 56.01 47.04 -22.62
C LEU A 20 55.51 48.20 -21.73
N TYR A 21 55.53 49.39 -22.32
CA TYR A 21 54.95 50.71 -21.97
C TYR A 21 55.02 51.24 -20.52
N THR A 22 55.57 52.45 -20.39
CA THR A 22 55.17 53.49 -19.42
C THR A 22 54.51 54.65 -20.17
N GLN A 23 53.71 55.43 -19.45
CA GLN A 23 52.70 56.44 -19.85
C GLN A 23 53.17 57.64 -20.72
N SER A 24 53.91 57.44 -21.82
CA SER A 24 53.98 58.40 -22.95
C SER A 24 54.32 57.69 -24.27
N GLY A 25 53.35 57.66 -25.19
CA GLY A 25 53.31 56.89 -26.43
C GLY A 25 54.54 56.91 -27.34
N ALA A 26 55.16 55.74 -27.52
CA ALA A 26 55.52 55.15 -28.83
C ALA A 26 56.03 53.72 -28.60
N ILE A 27 55.32 52.71 -29.12
CA ILE A 27 55.74 51.29 -29.03
C ILE A 27 56.58 50.95 -30.26
N GLN A 28 57.82 50.49 -30.05
CA GLN A 28 58.59 49.77 -31.07
C GLN A 28 58.12 48.32 -31.08
N SER A 29 57.62 47.91 -32.24
CA SER A 29 56.99 46.62 -32.48
C SER A 29 58.01 45.47 -32.39
N THR A 30 57.66 44.37 -31.70
CA THR A 30 58.38 43.07 -31.83
C THR A 30 57.99 42.32 -33.11
N THR A 31 57.41 43.02 -34.08
CA THR A 31 56.92 42.47 -35.36
C THR A 31 57.95 41.54 -35.97
N ASN A 32 57.59 40.28 -36.07
CA ASN A 32 57.78 39.60 -37.34
C ASN A 32 57.27 40.55 -38.43
N SER A 33 58.19 41.09 -39.24
CA SER A 33 57.92 42.10 -40.27
C SER A 33 56.93 41.64 -41.34
N SER A 34 56.56 40.36 -41.34
CA SER A 34 55.61 39.76 -42.28
C SER A 34 54.18 39.55 -41.74
N SER A 35 53.93 39.58 -40.42
CA SER A 35 52.63 39.15 -39.86
C SER A 35 51.88 40.12 -38.94
N ALA A 36 52.46 41.27 -38.57
CA ALA A 36 51.84 42.27 -37.67
C ALA A 36 51.44 41.77 -36.25
N ASN A 37 51.81 40.54 -35.88
CA ASN A 37 51.46 39.91 -34.61
C ASN A 37 52.42 40.29 -33.47
N VAL A 38 51.92 40.26 -32.22
CA VAL A 38 52.74 40.48 -31.01
C VAL A 38 53.12 39.13 -30.38
N GLY A 39 54.42 38.86 -30.33
CA GLY A 39 54.99 37.71 -29.63
C GLY A 39 55.63 38.11 -28.30
N ILE A 40 55.34 37.38 -27.22
CA ILE A 40 56.05 37.45 -25.94
C ILE A 40 56.69 36.08 -25.72
N GLY A 41 58.02 36.02 -25.69
CA GLY A 41 58.78 34.75 -25.59
C GLY A 41 58.90 33.94 -26.88
N THR A 42 58.44 34.47 -28.02
CA THR A 42 58.62 33.88 -29.37
C THR A 42 58.84 34.96 -30.43
N ALA A 43 59.75 34.70 -31.37
CA ALA A 43 59.99 35.56 -32.54
C ALA A 43 59.04 35.25 -33.73
N SER A 44 58.29 34.15 -33.66
CA SER A 44 57.38 33.68 -34.70
C SER A 44 55.96 33.52 -34.17
N PRO A 45 55.24 34.61 -33.85
CA PRO A 45 53.89 34.56 -33.29
C PRO A 45 52.86 34.01 -34.30
N LEU A 46 52.04 33.03 -33.88
CA LEU A 46 51.03 32.34 -34.70
C LEU A 46 49.63 32.96 -34.61
N ALA A 47 49.43 33.91 -33.70
CA ALA A 47 48.18 34.65 -33.51
C ALA A 47 48.50 36.12 -33.21
N ASN A 48 47.48 36.98 -33.29
CA ASN A 48 47.63 38.43 -33.02
C ASN A 48 48.34 38.71 -31.70
N LEU A 49 48.14 37.84 -30.70
CA LEU A 49 48.92 37.79 -29.47
C LEU A 49 49.34 36.34 -29.21
N HIS A 50 50.65 36.05 -29.22
CA HIS A 50 51.21 34.74 -28.90
C HIS A 50 52.15 34.86 -27.70
N LEU A 51 51.75 34.30 -26.56
CA LEU A 51 52.58 34.19 -25.37
C LEU A 51 53.19 32.79 -25.33
N VAL A 52 54.51 32.71 -25.26
CA VAL A 52 55.28 31.48 -25.05
C VAL A 52 56.11 31.67 -23.79
N SER A 53 55.82 30.89 -22.76
CA SER A 53 56.53 30.83 -21.49
C SER A 53 56.99 29.40 -21.22
N GLY A 54 57.79 29.20 -20.17
CA GLY A 54 58.03 27.86 -19.63
C GLY A 54 56.79 27.31 -18.92
N PHE A 55 56.69 25.99 -18.76
CA PHE A 55 55.58 25.36 -18.03
C PHE A 55 55.50 25.90 -16.60
N SER A 56 54.28 26.30 -16.19
CA SER A 56 54.02 26.84 -14.86
C SER A 56 52.96 26.02 -14.13
N THR A 57 53.11 25.89 -12.80
CA THR A 57 52.05 25.37 -11.94
C THR A 57 51.11 26.50 -11.54
N PRO A 58 49.82 26.19 -11.26
CA PRO A 58 48.83 27.18 -10.85
C PRO A 58 49.26 28.15 -9.73
N ASP A 59 50.13 27.73 -8.81
CA ASP A 59 50.49 28.49 -7.61
C ASP A 59 51.63 29.51 -7.79
N GLN A 60 52.35 29.51 -8.91
CA GLN A 60 53.59 30.30 -9.01
C GLN A 60 53.39 31.67 -9.66
N THR A 61 52.87 31.75 -10.90
CA THR A 61 52.65 33.05 -11.56
C THR A 61 51.68 33.00 -12.74
N GLY A 62 51.52 31.86 -13.41
CA GLY A 62 50.79 31.77 -14.67
C GLY A 62 51.53 32.45 -15.82
N ASP A 63 51.04 32.22 -17.04
CA ASP A 63 51.64 32.74 -18.28
C ASP A 63 51.05 34.09 -18.66
N LEU A 64 49.77 34.32 -18.33
CA LEU A 64 49.09 35.61 -18.44
C LEU A 64 48.37 35.92 -17.13
N ILE A 65 48.64 37.10 -16.57
CA ILE A 65 47.95 37.64 -15.40
C ILE A 65 47.16 38.87 -15.83
N ILE A 66 45.86 38.87 -15.55
CA ILE A 66 44.97 40.03 -15.73
C ILE A 66 44.54 40.50 -14.35
N GLY A 67 45.03 41.68 -13.95
CA GLY A 67 44.80 42.28 -12.64
C GLY A 67 46.08 42.48 -11.84
N ASN A 68 45.97 43.13 -10.69
CA ASN A 68 47.09 43.37 -9.79
C ASN A 68 47.38 42.10 -8.97
N VAL A 69 48.63 41.64 -8.94
CA VAL A 69 49.06 40.39 -8.28
C VAL A 69 48.83 40.39 -6.77
N ASN A 70 48.72 41.57 -6.14
CA ASN A 70 48.42 41.71 -4.72
C ASN A 70 46.92 41.58 -4.39
N TYR A 71 46.07 41.43 -5.41
CA TYR A 71 44.62 41.30 -5.30
C TYR A 71 44.13 40.08 -6.10
N PRO A 72 42.84 39.70 -5.99
CA PRO A 72 42.26 38.71 -6.88
C PRO A 72 42.51 39.08 -8.35
N ASN A 73 43.02 38.13 -9.11
CA ASN A 73 43.39 38.30 -10.51
C ASN A 73 43.06 37.04 -11.30
N LEU A 74 42.81 37.21 -12.59
CA LEU A 74 42.57 36.10 -13.52
C LEU A 74 43.90 35.65 -14.10
N ARG A 75 44.17 34.35 -14.00
CA ARG A 75 45.40 33.75 -14.53
C ARG A 75 45.09 32.68 -15.54
N PHE A 76 45.93 32.63 -16.57
CA PHE A 76 46.00 31.56 -17.56
C PHE A 76 47.38 30.92 -17.47
N GLY A 77 47.46 29.61 -17.68
CA GLY A 77 48.76 28.97 -17.81
C GLY A 77 48.70 27.59 -18.43
N VAL A 78 49.88 27.09 -18.79
CA VAL A 78 50.07 25.74 -19.31
C VAL A 78 51.08 24.96 -18.47
N SER A 79 50.75 23.71 -18.18
CA SER A 79 51.68 22.71 -17.66
C SER A 79 52.11 21.76 -18.77
N ASN A 80 52.95 20.78 -18.46
CA ASN A 80 53.28 19.70 -19.40
C ASN A 80 52.12 18.72 -19.66
N GLN A 81 50.97 18.87 -18.98
CA GLN A 81 49.84 17.94 -19.04
C GLN A 81 48.50 18.61 -19.40
N TYR A 82 48.29 19.87 -19.03
CA TYR A 82 47.02 20.57 -19.20
C TYR A 82 47.20 22.08 -19.27
N SER A 83 46.20 22.77 -19.80
CA SER A 83 46.05 24.22 -19.69
C SER A 83 45.00 24.55 -18.64
N TRP A 84 45.13 25.70 -17.99
CA TRP A 84 44.25 26.09 -16.90
C TRP A 84 43.87 27.57 -16.97
N ILE A 85 42.68 27.85 -16.41
CA ILE A 85 42.15 29.19 -16.17
C ILE A 85 41.69 29.21 -14.73
N GLN A 86 42.13 30.20 -13.94
CA GLN A 86 41.75 30.27 -12.53
C GLN A 86 41.72 31.70 -12.01
N SER A 87 40.97 31.90 -10.94
CA SER A 87 41.14 33.04 -10.05
C SER A 87 42.22 32.72 -9.02
N HIS A 88 43.07 33.70 -8.70
CA HIS A 88 44.16 33.58 -7.73
C HIS A 88 43.85 34.34 -6.43
N ALA A 89 44.67 34.12 -5.39
CA ALA A 89 44.59 34.78 -4.07
C ALA A 89 43.32 34.42 -3.26
N GLY A 90 42.90 33.15 -3.31
CA GLY A 90 41.83 32.62 -2.46
C GLY A 90 40.42 33.08 -2.81
N SER A 91 40.24 33.75 -3.96
CA SER A 91 38.93 34.19 -4.45
C SER A 91 38.40 33.28 -5.55
N PRO A 92 37.08 33.04 -5.63
CA PRO A 92 36.48 32.20 -6.66
C PRO A 92 36.53 32.87 -8.04
N LEU A 93 36.55 32.05 -9.10
CA LEU A 93 36.36 32.54 -10.47
C LEU A 93 34.86 32.77 -10.73
N TYR A 94 34.45 34.03 -10.74
CA TYR A 94 33.12 34.39 -11.19
C TYR A 94 33.08 34.54 -12.71
N ILE A 95 32.16 33.83 -13.38
CA ILE A 95 31.92 33.96 -14.81
C ILE A 95 30.51 34.51 -15.00
N ASN A 96 30.39 35.64 -15.71
CA ASN A 96 29.14 36.35 -15.96
C ASN A 96 28.34 36.76 -14.70
N TYR A 97 29.04 37.26 -13.66
CA TYR A 97 28.41 37.62 -12.38
C TYR A 97 27.31 38.68 -12.48
N LEU A 98 27.51 39.71 -13.32
CA LEU A 98 26.60 40.87 -13.40
C LEU A 98 25.49 40.73 -14.46
N GLY A 99 25.61 39.74 -15.35
CA GLY A 99 24.75 39.63 -16.53
C GLY A 99 23.67 38.55 -16.39
N ASN A 100 22.86 38.55 -15.32
CA ASN A 100 21.62 37.78 -15.09
C ASN A 100 21.44 36.35 -15.69
N ASN A 101 22.50 35.66 -16.08
CA ASN A 101 22.49 34.32 -16.67
C ASN A 101 23.52 33.47 -15.93
N ASN A 102 23.04 32.63 -15.01
CA ASN A 102 23.77 31.91 -13.95
C ASN A 102 24.68 30.74 -14.43
N LEU A 103 25.45 31.01 -15.50
CA LEU A 103 26.60 30.33 -16.13
C LEU A 103 26.34 29.36 -17.33
N ILE A 104 26.89 29.69 -18.51
CA ILE A 104 26.83 28.88 -19.76
C ILE A 104 28.24 28.45 -20.22
N PHE A 105 28.48 27.14 -20.32
CA PHE A 105 29.55 26.57 -21.14
C PHE A 105 28.96 25.89 -22.37
N ASN A 106 29.48 26.28 -23.55
CA ASN A 106 29.07 25.83 -24.87
C ASN A 106 27.69 26.29 -25.36
N HIS A 107 27.54 27.61 -25.49
CA HIS A 107 26.36 28.31 -26.01
C HIS A 107 25.89 27.84 -27.40
N THR A 108 26.73 27.13 -28.17
CA THR A 108 26.40 26.62 -29.51
C THR A 108 26.39 25.09 -29.63
N GLY A 109 26.61 24.33 -28.54
CA GLY A 109 26.46 22.88 -28.48
C GLY A 109 27.68 22.08 -28.01
N GLY A 110 27.55 21.43 -26.84
CA GLY A 110 28.44 20.39 -26.30
C GLY A 110 27.94 19.91 -24.93
N ASN A 111 28.71 19.05 -24.27
CA ASN A 111 28.35 18.43 -22.99
C ASN A 111 29.29 18.95 -21.88
N VAL A 112 28.78 19.20 -20.67
CA VAL A 112 29.58 19.59 -19.50
C VAL A 112 29.85 18.34 -18.67
N GLY A 113 31.13 17.94 -18.61
CA GLY A 113 31.60 16.87 -17.73
C GLY A 113 32.13 17.43 -16.41
N ILE A 114 31.66 16.92 -15.27
CA ILE A 114 32.26 17.17 -13.96
C ILE A 114 32.78 15.83 -13.42
N GLY A 115 34.10 15.69 -13.29
CA GLY A 115 34.74 14.41 -12.92
C GLY A 115 34.77 13.37 -14.04
N THR A 116 34.46 13.74 -15.29
CA THR A 116 34.53 12.87 -16.47
C THR A 116 35.11 13.61 -17.67
N GLU A 117 35.99 12.94 -18.42
CA GLU A 117 36.62 13.46 -19.64
C GLU A 117 35.78 13.20 -20.91
N ALA A 118 34.80 12.28 -20.81
CA ALA A 118 33.93 11.87 -21.92
C ALA A 118 32.45 11.92 -21.49
N PRO A 119 31.86 13.12 -21.38
CA PRO A 119 30.48 13.27 -20.94
C PRO A 119 29.49 12.74 -22.00
N SER A 120 28.59 11.85 -21.60
CA SER A 120 27.61 11.17 -22.46
C SER A 120 26.29 11.93 -22.64
N GLN A 121 26.03 12.90 -21.77
CA GLN A 121 24.83 13.74 -21.75
C GLN A 121 25.23 15.21 -21.58
N LYS A 122 24.26 16.12 -21.78
CA LYS A 122 24.51 17.57 -21.70
C LYS A 122 25.14 18.02 -20.39
N LEU A 123 24.80 17.35 -19.29
CA LEU A 123 25.50 17.41 -18.02
C LEU A 123 25.77 15.98 -17.58
N ASP A 124 27.03 15.61 -17.41
CA ASP A 124 27.47 14.28 -16.93
C ASP A 124 28.41 14.49 -15.74
N VAL A 125 27.95 14.10 -14.55
CA VAL A 125 28.71 14.24 -13.30
C VAL A 125 29.07 12.86 -12.79
N ARG A 126 30.37 12.53 -12.78
CA ARG A 126 30.88 11.33 -12.10
C ARG A 126 31.24 11.69 -10.66
N GLY A 127 30.25 11.60 -9.79
CA GLY A 127 30.37 11.92 -8.36
C GLY A 127 29.03 12.29 -7.74
N ASN A 128 29.06 12.83 -6.52
CA ASN A 128 27.86 13.35 -5.86
C ASN A 128 27.51 14.76 -6.39
N ILE A 129 26.23 15.02 -6.62
CA ILE A 129 25.72 16.37 -6.93
C ILE A 129 25.07 16.92 -5.65
N LEU A 130 25.58 18.03 -5.13
CA LEU A 130 24.90 18.80 -4.09
C LEU A 130 24.06 19.89 -4.76
N ALA A 131 22.76 19.63 -4.93
CA ALA A 131 21.81 20.57 -5.52
C ALA A 131 20.86 21.14 -4.46
N GLY A 132 20.65 22.45 -4.46
CA GLY A 132 19.76 23.16 -3.52
C GLY A 132 20.27 24.56 -3.14
N ALA A 133 19.45 25.32 -2.41
CA ALA A 133 19.85 26.60 -1.82
C ALA A 133 20.27 26.39 -0.36
N SER A 134 21.31 27.09 0.10
CA SER A 134 21.85 26.98 1.47
C SER A 134 20.87 27.44 2.55
N ASP A 135 19.86 28.20 2.16
CA ASP A 135 18.86 28.87 2.98
C ASP A 135 17.42 28.45 2.63
N ALA A 136 17.25 27.31 1.96
CA ALA A 136 15.95 26.78 1.54
C ALA A 136 15.04 26.44 2.75
N THR A 137 14.34 27.45 3.27
CA THR A 137 13.28 27.30 4.28
C THR A 137 11.94 26.90 3.65
N GLU A 138 11.84 27.01 2.33
CA GLU A 138 10.67 26.69 1.52
C GLU A 138 10.88 25.41 0.69
N GLY A 139 9.80 24.85 0.12
CA GLY A 139 9.86 23.67 -0.75
C GLY A 139 10.47 24.02 -2.11
N ILE A 140 11.78 23.83 -2.26
CA ILE A 140 12.47 24.04 -3.53
C ILE A 140 12.70 22.67 -4.18
N ASN A 141 12.42 22.56 -5.48
CA ASN A 141 12.75 21.36 -6.24
C ASN A 141 14.28 21.23 -6.32
N ALA A 142 14.84 20.17 -5.73
CA ALA A 142 16.26 19.86 -5.79
C ALA A 142 16.64 19.31 -7.17
N PHE A 143 15.75 18.52 -7.76
CA PHE A 143 15.88 18.02 -9.12
C PHE A 143 14.49 17.85 -9.76
N ALA A 144 14.29 18.49 -10.91
CA ALA A 144 13.06 18.37 -11.67
C ALA A 144 13.33 18.34 -13.17
N ILE A 145 12.54 17.57 -13.91
CA ILE A 145 12.53 17.56 -15.37
C ILE A 145 11.52 18.62 -15.80
N ARG A 146 11.97 19.61 -16.58
CA ARG A 146 11.09 20.62 -17.20
C ARG A 146 10.71 20.22 -18.61
N TYR A 147 9.42 20.21 -18.88
CA TYR A 147 8.86 19.98 -20.21
C TYR A 147 8.76 21.29 -21.00
N ALA A 148 8.63 21.19 -22.32
CA ALA A 148 8.58 22.34 -23.22
C ALA A 148 7.39 23.27 -22.96
N ASP A 149 6.30 22.74 -22.41
CA ASP A 149 5.09 23.49 -22.01
C ASP A 149 5.25 24.23 -20.66
N GLY A 150 6.45 24.19 -20.07
CA GLY A 150 6.76 24.81 -18.77
C GLY A 150 6.36 23.95 -17.57
N SER A 151 5.75 22.77 -17.78
CA SER A 151 5.43 21.86 -16.68
C SER A 151 6.65 21.12 -16.15
N LEU A 152 6.53 20.57 -14.94
CA LEU A 152 7.63 19.91 -14.22
C LEU A 152 7.23 18.51 -13.71
N SER A 153 8.16 17.55 -13.83
CA SER A 153 8.17 16.28 -13.09
C SER A 153 9.22 16.37 -11.98
N ASN A 154 8.81 16.27 -10.72
CA ASN A 154 9.68 16.52 -9.57
C ASN A 154 10.25 15.22 -8.98
N TRP A 155 11.57 15.16 -8.89
CA TRP A 155 12.35 13.99 -8.48
C TRP A 155 13.17 14.29 -7.22
N GLY A 156 12.65 15.16 -6.37
CA GLY A 156 13.23 15.51 -5.08
C GLY A 156 13.05 16.98 -4.77
N SER A 157 12.60 17.28 -3.54
CA SER A 157 12.51 18.64 -3.02
C SER A 157 13.17 18.73 -1.66
N LEU A 158 13.86 19.85 -1.41
CA LEU A 158 14.39 20.21 -0.11
C LEU A 158 13.44 21.20 0.54
N ARG A 159 13.08 20.92 1.80
CA ARG A 159 12.47 21.89 2.71
C ARG A 159 13.14 21.70 4.07
N SER A 160 13.93 22.67 4.53
CA SER A 160 14.77 22.54 5.73
C SER A 160 14.02 22.14 7.01
N SER A 161 12.70 22.26 7.05
CA SER A 161 11.84 21.96 8.21
C SER A 161 10.63 21.08 7.91
N ALA A 162 10.52 20.46 6.72
CA ALA A 162 9.33 19.68 6.35
C ALA A 162 9.67 18.42 5.53
N ALA A 163 8.64 17.66 5.14
CA ALA A 163 8.78 16.43 4.36
C ALA A 163 9.41 16.66 2.98
N THR A 164 10.31 15.75 2.59
CA THR A 164 10.82 15.61 1.22
C THR A 164 9.73 14.98 0.36
N TYR A 165 9.61 15.38 -0.92
CA TYR A 165 8.62 14.79 -1.82
C TYR A 165 9.10 14.50 -3.24
N MET A 166 8.41 13.55 -3.88
CA MET A 166 8.42 13.29 -5.32
C MET A 166 6.99 13.42 -5.84
N SER A 167 6.79 13.89 -7.06
CA SER A 167 5.42 14.12 -7.54
C SER A 167 5.29 14.16 -9.07
N PHE A 168 4.09 13.83 -9.52
CA PHE A 168 3.63 14.01 -10.88
C PHE A 168 2.37 14.88 -10.90
N GLY A 169 2.42 15.98 -11.64
CA GLY A 169 1.26 16.87 -11.83
C GLY A 169 0.99 17.87 -10.71
N VAL A 170 1.78 17.83 -9.63
CA VAL A 170 1.76 18.74 -8.49
C VAL A 170 3.17 19.11 -8.02
N LYS A 171 3.26 20.22 -7.29
CA LYS A 171 4.40 20.66 -6.47
C LYS A 171 3.89 21.15 -5.13
N ALA A 172 4.75 21.30 -4.13
CA ALA A 172 4.32 21.85 -2.84
C ALA A 172 3.87 23.33 -2.98
N ASP A 173 2.84 23.71 -2.22
CA ASP A 173 2.52 25.12 -1.96
C ASP A 173 3.40 25.62 -0.81
N ASN A 174 4.35 26.50 -1.13
CA ASN A 174 5.28 27.05 -0.16
C ASN A 174 4.68 28.14 0.74
N ILE A 175 3.53 28.69 0.35
CA ILE A 175 2.87 29.80 1.06
C ILE A 175 1.81 29.25 2.02
N ASN A 176 0.88 28.45 1.50
CA ASN A 176 -0.28 28.00 2.30
C ASN A 176 -0.14 26.57 2.83
N GLY A 177 0.89 25.83 2.39
CA GLY A 177 0.98 24.39 2.60
C GLY A 177 0.04 23.60 1.68
N GLY A 178 0.34 22.33 1.46
CA GLY A 178 -0.40 21.47 0.53
C GLY A 178 0.22 21.45 -0.87
N TRP A 179 -0.62 21.33 -1.91
CA TRP A 179 -0.20 21.05 -3.27
C TRP A 179 -0.73 22.07 -4.27
N LEU A 180 0.13 22.54 -5.15
CA LEU A 180 -0.22 23.33 -6.33
C LEU A 180 -0.06 22.51 -7.59
N SER A 181 -0.85 22.80 -8.62
CA SER A 181 -0.70 22.12 -9.90
C SER A 181 0.62 22.50 -10.58
N SER A 182 1.34 21.51 -11.09
CA SER A 182 2.56 21.71 -11.89
C SER A 182 2.31 21.70 -13.41
N ASN A 183 1.05 21.53 -13.84
CA ASN A 183 0.63 21.60 -15.24
C ASN A 183 -0.83 22.11 -15.33
N GLY A 184 -1.06 23.13 -16.16
CA GLY A 184 -2.37 23.76 -16.35
C GLY A 184 -3.21 23.24 -17.53
N THR A 185 -2.63 22.39 -18.36
CA THR A 185 -3.12 22.12 -19.72
C THR A 185 -3.69 20.72 -19.86
N LEU A 186 -3.11 19.74 -19.18
CA LEU A 186 -3.47 18.34 -19.32
C LEU A 186 -4.42 17.89 -18.21
N ASN A 187 -5.37 17.05 -18.58
CA ASN A 187 -6.29 16.40 -17.66
C ASN A 187 -5.73 15.04 -17.23
N PHE A 188 -5.07 14.96 -16.08
CA PHE A 188 -4.53 13.71 -15.54
C PHE A 188 -4.77 13.60 -14.04
N ALA A 189 -4.65 12.37 -13.50
CA ALA A 189 -4.55 12.16 -12.07
C ALA A 189 -3.23 12.73 -11.54
N LYS A 190 -3.27 13.26 -10.33
CA LYS A 190 -2.10 13.86 -9.68
C LYS A 190 -1.66 12.95 -8.56
N VAL A 191 -0.36 12.73 -8.44
CA VAL A 191 0.22 11.84 -7.43
C VAL A 191 1.43 12.47 -6.79
N ALA A 192 1.61 12.20 -5.50
CA ALA A 192 2.83 12.59 -4.80
C ALA A 192 3.18 11.58 -3.71
N MET A 193 4.46 11.53 -3.37
CA MET A 193 5.01 10.74 -2.29
C MET A 193 5.74 11.69 -1.36
N THR A 194 5.43 11.65 -0.07
CA THR A 194 6.10 12.48 0.95
C THR A 194 6.78 11.61 1.99
N MET A 195 7.97 12.02 2.42
CA MET A 195 8.71 11.39 3.52
C MET A 195 9.16 12.47 4.49
N GLY A 196 8.75 12.36 5.75
CA GLY A 196 9.09 13.33 6.78
C GLY A 196 8.91 12.78 8.18
N ASN A 197 8.82 13.68 9.17
CA ASN A 197 8.72 13.29 10.58
C ASN A 197 7.40 12.56 10.93
N GLU A 198 6.40 12.63 10.06
CA GLU A 198 5.12 11.92 10.21
C GLU A 198 5.10 10.54 9.54
N GLY A 199 6.22 10.15 8.92
CA GLY A 199 6.38 8.89 8.20
C GLY A 199 6.40 9.10 6.68
N PHE A 200 5.74 8.18 5.97
CA PHE A 200 5.74 8.10 4.53
C PHE A 200 4.30 8.06 4.00
N ASP A 201 3.95 8.93 3.07
CA ASP A 201 2.59 9.00 2.53
C ASP A 201 2.58 8.95 1.01
N PHE A 202 1.60 8.24 0.45
CA PHE A 202 1.21 8.28 -0.95
C PHE A 202 -0.06 9.09 -1.08
N TRP A 203 0.02 10.18 -1.83
CA TRP A 203 -1.07 11.10 -2.10
C TRP A 203 -1.59 10.89 -3.51
N THR A 204 -2.90 10.93 -3.65
CA THR A 204 -3.56 10.84 -4.95
C THR A 204 -4.63 11.91 -5.08
N SER A 205 -4.95 12.24 -6.32
CA SER A 205 -6.11 13.04 -6.69
C SER A 205 -6.71 12.42 -7.94
N PRO A 206 -8.06 12.43 -8.08
CA PRO A 206 -8.72 12.07 -9.34
C PRO A 206 -8.17 12.86 -10.52
N GLN A 207 -8.49 12.37 -11.73
CA GLN A 207 -8.14 13.06 -12.97
C GLN A 207 -8.84 14.40 -13.07
N GLN A 208 -8.05 15.48 -13.12
CA GLN A 208 -8.57 16.84 -13.24
C GLN A 208 -7.57 17.78 -13.90
N GLN A 209 -8.08 18.69 -14.73
CA GLN A 209 -7.32 19.83 -15.25
C GLN A 209 -7.47 21.01 -14.27
N ILE A 210 -6.36 21.41 -13.66
CA ILE A 210 -6.28 22.55 -12.73
C ILE A 210 -5.24 23.51 -13.29
N ALA A 211 -5.54 24.81 -13.33
CA ALA A 211 -4.61 25.82 -13.82
C ALA A 211 -3.25 25.75 -13.09
N LEU A 212 -2.17 26.06 -13.82
CA LEU A 212 -0.82 26.05 -13.28
C LEU A 212 -0.76 26.92 -12.01
N ASN A 213 -0.05 26.45 -10.98
CA ASN A 213 0.08 27.11 -9.68
C ASN A 213 -1.23 27.28 -8.88
N SER A 214 -2.32 26.62 -9.27
CA SER A 214 -3.56 26.64 -8.48
C SER A 214 -3.62 25.46 -7.50
N PRO A 215 -4.28 25.59 -6.33
CA PRO A 215 -4.37 24.54 -5.33
C PRO A 215 -4.98 23.24 -5.86
N VAL A 216 -4.47 22.12 -5.36
CA VAL A 216 -4.93 20.76 -5.67
C VAL A 216 -5.29 20.05 -4.37
N SER A 217 -6.54 19.60 -4.27
CA SER A 217 -6.95 18.72 -3.17
C SER A 217 -6.40 17.32 -3.40
N MET A 218 -5.49 16.89 -2.53
CA MET A 218 -4.89 15.56 -2.55
C MET A 218 -5.39 14.77 -1.35
N THR A 219 -5.69 13.49 -1.56
CA THR A 219 -6.10 12.56 -0.51
C THR A 219 -4.99 11.53 -0.24
N PRO A 220 -4.70 11.22 1.02
CA PRO A 220 -3.75 10.16 1.37
C PRO A 220 -4.37 8.81 1.02
N ALA A 221 -3.76 8.08 0.08
CA ALA A 221 -4.19 6.75 -0.32
C ALA A 221 -3.53 5.68 0.56
N VAL A 222 -2.26 5.86 0.88
CA VAL A 222 -1.46 4.94 1.71
C VAL A 222 -0.58 5.75 2.66
N LYS A 223 -0.53 5.38 3.92
CA LYS A 223 0.36 5.97 4.93
C LYS A 223 1.14 4.88 5.66
N ILE A 224 2.44 5.06 5.79
CA ILE A 224 3.28 4.31 6.73
C ILE A 224 3.70 5.27 7.83
N THR A 225 3.20 5.02 9.03
CA THR A 225 3.57 5.82 10.22
C THR A 225 4.99 5.50 10.68
N THR A 226 5.58 6.37 11.49
CA THR A 226 6.92 6.18 12.07
C THR A 226 7.01 4.95 13.00
N ASN A 227 5.88 4.48 13.54
CA ASN A 227 5.81 3.23 14.33
C ASN A 227 5.67 1.96 13.45
N GLY A 228 5.72 2.12 12.12
CA GLY A 228 5.70 1.03 11.15
C GLY A 228 4.31 0.41 10.93
N ASN A 229 3.24 1.17 11.14
CA ASN A 229 1.88 0.75 10.77
C ASN A 229 1.54 1.28 9.38
N LEU A 230 0.99 0.41 8.52
CA LEU A 230 0.52 0.70 7.17
C LEU A 230 -1.00 0.93 7.18
N GLY A 231 -1.42 2.14 6.84
CA GLY A 231 -2.81 2.51 6.60
C GLY A 231 -3.10 2.60 5.10
N ILE A 232 -4.22 2.02 4.66
CA ILE A 232 -4.77 2.19 3.30
C ILE A 232 -6.15 2.81 3.45
N GLY A 233 -6.36 4.01 2.89
CA GLY A 233 -7.58 4.79 3.11
C GLY A 233 -7.71 5.41 4.51
N THR A 234 -6.66 5.33 5.33
CA THR A 234 -6.58 5.95 6.67
C THR A 234 -5.19 6.53 6.94
N ILE A 235 -5.15 7.64 7.66
CA ILE A 235 -3.91 8.29 8.13
C ILE A 235 -3.59 7.99 9.59
N SER A 236 -4.42 7.21 10.27
CA SER A 236 -4.22 6.85 11.67
C SER A 236 -4.43 5.36 11.87
N PRO A 237 -3.60 4.51 11.24
CA PRO A 237 -3.74 3.06 11.32
C PRO A 237 -3.55 2.56 12.76
N ALA A 238 -4.59 1.93 13.33
CA ALA A 238 -4.54 1.37 14.68
C ALA A 238 -3.76 0.05 14.75
N TYR A 239 -3.65 -0.64 13.62
CA TYR A 239 -2.98 -1.94 13.48
C TYR A 239 -1.84 -1.88 12.47
N LYS A 240 -1.03 -2.96 12.41
CA LYS A 240 0.11 -3.05 11.48
C LYS A 240 -0.30 -2.91 10.02
N LEU A 241 -1.47 -3.43 9.67
CA LEU A 241 -2.17 -3.17 8.42
C LEU A 241 -3.59 -2.76 8.79
N ASP A 242 -3.98 -1.54 8.43
CA ASP A 242 -5.31 -1.00 8.66
C ASP A 242 -5.87 -0.51 7.32
N VAL A 243 -6.96 -1.12 6.87
CA VAL A 243 -7.58 -0.82 5.58
C VAL A 243 -9.00 -0.33 5.82
N VAL A 244 -9.24 0.95 5.51
CA VAL A 244 -10.59 1.52 5.49
C VAL A 244 -11.14 1.40 4.07
N GLY A 245 -11.94 0.36 3.84
CA GLY A 245 -12.49 0.01 2.54
C GLY A 245 -12.45 -1.50 2.29
N ASN A 246 -12.68 -1.92 1.05
CA ASN A 246 -12.59 -3.32 0.65
C ASN A 246 -11.14 -3.70 0.34
N ALA A 247 -10.70 -4.85 0.83
CA ALA A 247 -9.43 -5.46 0.47
C ALA A 247 -9.69 -6.83 -0.16
N GLN A 248 -8.99 -7.14 -1.25
CA GLN A 248 -9.03 -8.44 -1.88
C GLN A 248 -7.79 -9.24 -1.45
N PHE A 249 -8.02 -10.42 -0.89
CA PHE A 249 -6.99 -11.38 -0.55
C PHE A 249 -7.31 -12.68 -1.28
N GLN A 250 -6.26 -13.36 -1.78
CA GLN A 250 -6.41 -14.74 -2.24
C GLN A 250 -6.71 -15.65 -1.05
N ASP A 251 -5.82 -15.59 -0.05
CA ASP A 251 -5.96 -16.28 1.23
C ASP A 251 -5.61 -15.31 2.37
N ILE A 252 -6.25 -15.50 3.52
CA ILE A 252 -5.84 -14.88 4.78
C ILE A 252 -5.27 -15.97 5.67
N ILE A 253 -3.97 -15.89 5.97
CA ILE A 253 -3.27 -16.88 6.78
C ILE A 253 -2.80 -16.24 8.09
N SER A 254 -3.24 -16.79 9.22
CA SER A 254 -2.59 -16.56 10.50
C SER A 254 -1.33 -17.44 10.56
N GLY A 255 -0.14 -16.84 10.60
CA GLY A 255 1.12 -17.57 10.74
C GLY A 255 1.34 -18.18 12.13
N GLY A 256 2.49 -18.84 12.31
CA GLY A 256 2.90 -19.44 13.60
C GLY A 256 2.60 -20.95 13.73
N SER A 257 2.84 -21.51 14.92
CA SER A 257 2.63 -22.94 15.20
C SER A 257 1.16 -23.35 15.25
N ASN A 258 0.26 -22.40 15.53
CA ASN A 258 -1.18 -22.58 15.56
C ASN A 258 -1.84 -21.83 14.39
N SER A 259 -1.35 -22.08 13.17
CA SER A 259 -1.78 -21.35 11.99
C SER A 259 -3.21 -21.71 11.59
N TRP A 260 -3.87 -20.74 10.95
CA TRP A 260 -5.20 -20.91 10.37
C TRP A 260 -5.23 -20.24 9.00
N ILE A 261 -6.10 -20.74 8.13
CA ILE A 261 -6.34 -20.18 6.80
C ILE A 261 -7.83 -19.91 6.61
N PHE A 262 -8.13 -18.77 5.99
CA PHE A 262 -9.39 -18.46 5.34
C PHE A 262 -9.13 -18.51 3.84
N HIS A 263 -9.76 -19.46 3.17
CA HIS A 263 -9.46 -19.80 1.77
C HIS A 263 -10.74 -19.87 0.95
N THR A 264 -10.70 -19.25 -0.23
CA THR A 264 -11.71 -19.44 -1.29
C THR A 264 -11.04 -20.15 -2.47
N PRO A 265 -11.44 -21.39 -2.81
CA PRO A 265 -10.81 -22.14 -3.91
C PRO A 265 -10.92 -21.45 -5.27
N ASP A 266 -9.82 -21.44 -6.04
CA ASP A 266 -9.77 -20.90 -7.41
C ASP A 266 -10.29 -21.90 -8.47
N ASP A 267 -11.31 -22.68 -8.12
CA ASP A 267 -11.89 -23.71 -9.00
C ASP A 267 -13.34 -23.39 -9.42
N GLY A 268 -13.76 -22.14 -9.21
CA GLY A 268 -15.09 -21.64 -9.55
C GLY A 268 -16.16 -21.94 -8.50
N ARG A 269 -15.85 -22.72 -7.45
CA ARG A 269 -16.75 -22.90 -6.31
C ARG A 269 -16.83 -21.61 -5.50
N LYS A 270 -18.04 -21.23 -5.12
CA LYS A 270 -18.24 -20.13 -4.17
C LYS A 270 -18.24 -20.67 -2.75
N THR A 271 -17.12 -21.19 -2.29
CA THR A 271 -16.99 -21.71 -0.92
C THR A 271 -15.93 -20.97 -0.12
N LEU A 272 -16.22 -20.68 1.14
CA LEU A 272 -15.22 -20.21 2.10
C LEU A 272 -14.85 -21.37 3.02
N HIS A 273 -13.57 -21.72 3.06
CA HIS A 273 -13.01 -22.75 3.92
C HIS A 273 -12.22 -22.10 5.05
N ILE A 274 -12.49 -22.53 6.29
CA ILE A 274 -11.71 -22.14 7.47
C ILE A 274 -11.05 -23.41 8.02
N ALA A 275 -9.73 -23.47 7.96
CA ALA A 275 -8.97 -24.66 8.34
C ALA A 275 -7.75 -24.31 9.20
N TYR A 276 -7.35 -25.25 10.07
CA TYR A 276 -6.12 -25.14 10.86
C TYR A 276 -4.92 -25.69 10.08
N GLY A 277 -3.72 -25.24 10.45
CA GLY A 277 -2.45 -25.69 9.89
C GLY A 277 -2.05 -27.08 10.35
N SER A 278 -1.57 -27.88 9.41
CA SER A 278 -0.93 -29.18 9.64
C SER A 278 0.51 -29.11 9.10
N PRO A 279 1.47 -29.91 9.59
CA PRO A 279 2.80 -29.94 9.01
C PRO A 279 2.74 -30.18 7.49
N GLY A 280 3.17 -29.19 6.71
CA GLY A 280 3.20 -29.23 5.25
C GLY A 280 1.84 -29.14 4.52
N ALA A 281 0.71 -28.93 5.22
CA ALA A 281 -0.62 -28.88 4.60
C ALA A 281 -1.66 -28.13 5.48
N TRP A 282 -2.92 -28.17 5.06
CA TRP A 282 -4.05 -27.66 5.84
C TRP A 282 -5.02 -28.79 6.19
N GLY A 283 -5.68 -28.68 7.34
CA GLY A 283 -6.64 -29.67 7.84
C GLY A 283 -7.99 -29.65 7.12
N TRP A 284 -8.00 -29.78 5.78
CA TRP A 284 -9.22 -29.64 4.95
C TRP A 284 -10.35 -30.58 5.34
N GLY A 285 -10.04 -31.80 5.76
CA GLY A 285 -11.03 -32.80 6.20
C GLY A 285 -11.71 -32.47 7.54
N LYS A 286 -11.40 -31.34 8.17
CA LYS A 286 -12.06 -30.82 9.36
C LYS A 286 -12.37 -29.32 9.24
N ALA A 287 -12.30 -28.79 8.02
CA ALA A 287 -12.57 -27.38 7.77
C ALA A 287 -14.05 -27.08 8.05
N PHE A 288 -14.30 -25.87 8.54
CA PHE A 288 -15.63 -25.28 8.48
C PHE A 288 -15.81 -24.69 7.08
N VAL A 289 -16.88 -25.08 6.39
CA VAL A 289 -17.11 -24.69 5.00
C VAL A 289 -18.44 -23.98 4.87
N LEU A 290 -18.44 -22.78 4.29
CA LEU A 290 -19.64 -22.03 3.92
C LEU A 290 -19.80 -22.05 2.40
N SER A 291 -20.98 -22.41 1.91
CA SER A 291 -21.33 -22.34 0.49
C SER A 291 -22.10 -21.07 0.19
N GLY A 292 -21.52 -20.19 -0.63
CA GLY A 292 -22.18 -18.98 -1.12
C GLY A 292 -23.31 -19.26 -2.12
N ASP A 293 -23.32 -20.40 -2.79
CA ASP A 293 -24.40 -20.76 -3.73
C ASP A 293 -25.67 -21.23 -3.01
N THR A 294 -25.53 -21.87 -1.85
CA THR A 294 -26.67 -22.44 -1.10
C THR A 294 -26.96 -21.76 0.23
N GLY A 295 -26.01 -20.97 0.75
CA GLY A 295 -26.03 -20.46 2.12
C GLY A 295 -25.74 -21.52 3.20
N ASN A 296 -25.50 -22.79 2.81
CA ASN A 296 -25.28 -23.88 3.75
C ASN A 296 -23.90 -23.82 4.40
N ALA A 297 -23.84 -24.28 5.64
CA ALA A 297 -22.60 -24.48 6.39
C ALA A 297 -22.37 -25.98 6.63
N ALA A 298 -21.14 -26.44 6.42
CA ALA A 298 -20.71 -27.78 6.78
C ALA A 298 -19.66 -27.70 7.90
N LEU A 299 -19.94 -28.40 9.00
CA LEU A 299 -19.02 -28.60 10.11
C LEU A 299 -18.69 -30.09 10.21
N GLN A 300 -17.44 -30.44 9.95
CA GLN A 300 -16.97 -31.83 10.07
C GLN A 300 -16.43 -32.05 11.50
N GLY A 301 -17.36 -32.15 12.46
CA GLY A 301 -17.03 -32.28 13.88
C GLY A 301 -18.25 -32.14 14.79
N LYS A 302 -18.00 -31.86 16.07
CA LYS A 302 -19.05 -31.56 17.06
C LYS A 302 -19.33 -30.06 17.09
N PHE A 303 -20.61 -29.68 17.15
CA PHE A 303 -21.03 -28.32 17.43
C PHE A 303 -21.49 -28.21 18.88
N GLU A 304 -20.82 -27.38 19.67
CA GLU A 304 -21.19 -27.09 21.06
C GLU A 304 -21.66 -25.65 21.15
N ALA A 305 -22.88 -25.45 21.67
CA ALA A 305 -23.49 -24.15 21.86
C ALA A 305 -24.32 -24.16 23.14
N LYS A 306 -24.43 -23.00 23.80
CA LYS A 306 -25.31 -22.85 24.98
C LYS A 306 -26.79 -22.91 24.61
N GLU A 307 -27.13 -22.51 23.40
CA GLU A 307 -28.48 -22.51 22.87
C GLU A 307 -28.45 -22.75 21.36
N VAL A 308 -29.38 -23.54 20.85
CA VAL A 308 -29.60 -23.75 19.41
C VAL A 308 -31.09 -23.57 19.13
N LYS A 309 -31.43 -22.56 18.33
CA LYS A 309 -32.79 -22.30 17.86
C LYS A 309 -32.90 -22.65 16.39
N VAL A 310 -33.73 -23.64 16.06
CA VAL A 310 -34.07 -24.00 14.68
C VAL A 310 -35.33 -23.23 14.27
N THR A 311 -35.26 -22.42 13.22
CA THR A 311 -36.36 -21.56 12.75
C THR A 311 -37.15 -22.21 11.61
N LEU A 312 -38.38 -21.74 11.35
CA LEU A 312 -39.25 -22.15 10.23
C LEU A 312 -39.72 -23.61 10.26
N THR A 313 -39.73 -24.26 11.43
CA THR A 313 -40.27 -25.61 11.56
C THR A 313 -41.78 -25.53 11.87
N PRO A 314 -42.68 -26.09 11.05
CA PRO A 314 -44.13 -26.15 11.35
C PRO A 314 -44.38 -26.86 12.68
N THR A 315 -45.35 -26.40 13.49
CA THR A 315 -45.72 -27.10 14.73
C THR A 315 -46.52 -28.37 14.44
N ALA A 316 -46.65 -29.25 15.45
CA ALA A 316 -47.43 -30.48 15.31
C ALA A 316 -48.92 -30.32 15.69
N ASP A 317 -49.33 -29.12 16.12
CA ASP A 317 -50.65 -28.85 16.72
C ASP A 317 -51.85 -29.25 15.86
N PHE A 318 -51.66 -29.48 14.55
CA PHE A 318 -52.67 -29.98 13.64
C PHE A 318 -53.30 -31.32 14.07
N VAL A 319 -52.63 -32.07 14.96
CA VAL A 319 -53.17 -33.30 15.57
C VAL A 319 -54.43 -33.04 16.41
N PHE A 320 -54.64 -31.79 16.85
CA PHE A 320 -55.80 -31.40 17.66
C PHE A 320 -56.98 -30.84 16.86
N GLU A 321 -56.86 -30.72 15.53
CA GLU A 321 -57.94 -30.24 14.67
C GLU A 321 -59.07 -31.27 14.53
N GLU A 322 -60.31 -30.81 14.33
CA GLU A 322 -61.50 -31.69 14.31
C GLU A 322 -61.49 -32.72 13.16
N ASP A 323 -60.78 -32.42 12.08
CA ASP A 323 -60.64 -33.27 10.89
C ASP A 323 -59.44 -34.23 10.95
N TYR A 324 -58.65 -34.18 12.03
CA TYR A 324 -57.50 -35.06 12.19
C TYR A 324 -57.94 -36.51 12.45
N SER A 325 -57.63 -37.39 11.51
CA SER A 325 -57.90 -38.82 11.62
C SER A 325 -56.83 -39.52 12.45
N LEU A 326 -57.01 -39.55 13.78
CA LEU A 326 -56.14 -40.30 14.69
C LEU A 326 -56.02 -41.76 14.26
N PRO A 327 -54.80 -42.29 14.03
CA PRO A 327 -54.60 -43.68 13.65
C PRO A 327 -55.22 -44.65 14.66
N LYS A 328 -55.62 -45.84 14.22
CA LYS A 328 -56.09 -46.86 15.17
C LYS A 328 -54.90 -47.57 15.83
N LEU A 329 -55.00 -47.86 17.13
CA LEU A 329 -53.91 -48.51 17.86
C LEU A 329 -53.55 -49.89 17.27
N GLU A 330 -54.52 -50.60 16.70
CA GLU A 330 -54.29 -51.89 16.02
C GLU A 330 -53.40 -51.74 14.77
N GLU A 331 -53.57 -50.64 14.04
CA GLU A 331 -52.76 -50.33 12.85
C GLU A 331 -51.34 -49.90 13.24
N VAL A 332 -51.22 -49.10 14.31
CA VAL A 332 -49.93 -48.71 14.88
C VAL A 332 -49.19 -49.94 15.41
N GLU A 333 -49.86 -50.85 16.12
CA GLU A 333 -49.28 -52.10 16.61
C GLU A 333 -48.78 -52.98 15.46
N LYS A 334 -49.60 -53.13 14.40
CA LYS A 334 -49.21 -53.86 13.19
C LYS A 334 -47.95 -53.25 12.55
N HIS A 335 -47.92 -51.93 12.41
CA HIS A 335 -46.76 -51.22 11.87
C HIS A 335 -45.49 -51.45 12.70
N ILE A 336 -45.59 -51.36 14.04
CA ILE A 336 -44.46 -51.59 14.93
C ILE A 336 -43.97 -53.05 14.84
N LYS A 337 -44.89 -54.02 14.77
CA LYS A 337 -44.52 -55.45 14.61
C LYS A 337 -43.77 -55.71 13.31
N GLU A 338 -44.22 -55.09 12.21
CA GLU A 338 -43.65 -55.27 10.86
C GLU A 338 -42.37 -54.46 10.61
N LYS A 339 -42.34 -53.19 11.04
CA LYS A 339 -41.29 -52.21 10.69
C LYS A 339 -40.33 -51.89 11.82
N LYS A 340 -40.65 -52.24 13.08
CA LYS A 340 -39.81 -52.03 14.27
C LYS A 340 -39.50 -50.56 14.59
N HIS A 341 -40.29 -49.62 14.10
CA HIS A 341 -40.25 -48.21 14.48
C HIS A 341 -41.66 -47.62 14.46
N LEU A 342 -41.82 -46.40 14.99
CA LEU A 342 -43.08 -45.67 14.94
C LEU A 342 -43.40 -45.21 13.50
N PRO A 343 -44.68 -45.11 13.12
CA PRO A 343 -45.08 -44.48 11.86
C PRO A 343 -44.42 -43.09 11.71
N GLU A 344 -44.05 -42.72 10.48
CA GLU A 344 -43.48 -41.41 10.09
C GLU A 344 -42.09 -41.07 10.66
N ILE A 345 -41.64 -41.77 11.69
CA ILE A 345 -40.28 -41.73 12.21
C ILE A 345 -39.41 -42.67 11.38
N ALA A 346 -38.27 -42.17 10.90
CA ALA A 346 -37.33 -42.99 10.15
C ALA A 346 -36.77 -44.15 11.00
N SER A 347 -36.47 -45.28 10.37
CA SER A 347 -35.82 -46.40 11.07
C SER A 347 -34.39 -46.04 11.49
N ALA A 348 -33.86 -46.69 12.53
CA ALA A 348 -32.48 -46.49 12.99
C ALA A 348 -31.44 -46.66 11.86
N LYS A 349 -31.63 -47.65 10.97
CA LYS A 349 -30.74 -47.88 9.82
C LYS A 349 -30.72 -46.71 8.84
N VAL A 350 -31.85 -46.03 8.65
CA VAL A 350 -31.93 -44.84 7.78
C VAL A 350 -31.23 -43.67 8.47
N MET A 351 -31.50 -43.46 9.76
CA MET A 351 -30.88 -42.38 10.54
C MET A 351 -29.36 -42.49 10.63
N GLU A 352 -28.80 -43.70 10.77
CA GLU A 352 -27.36 -43.93 10.79
C GLU A 352 -26.68 -43.64 9.44
N LYS A 353 -27.39 -43.91 8.33
CA LYS A 353 -26.83 -43.77 6.99
C LYS A 353 -26.98 -42.36 6.43
N GLU A 354 -28.14 -41.75 6.62
CA GLU A 354 -28.52 -40.48 5.99
C GLU A 354 -28.44 -39.29 6.95
N GLY A 355 -28.29 -39.56 8.26
CA GLY A 355 -28.38 -38.56 9.31
C GLY A 355 -29.82 -38.26 9.68
N VAL A 356 -30.01 -37.28 10.58
CA VAL A 356 -31.32 -36.85 11.06
C VAL A 356 -31.40 -35.33 10.96
N ASN A 357 -32.43 -34.82 10.30
CA ASN A 357 -32.79 -33.41 10.38
C ASN A 357 -33.39 -33.16 11.77
N VAL A 358 -32.67 -32.42 12.62
CA VAL A 358 -33.07 -32.18 14.02
C VAL A 358 -34.42 -31.46 14.09
N GLY A 359 -34.70 -30.50 13.21
CA GLY A 359 -35.96 -29.76 13.21
C GLY A 359 -37.15 -30.67 12.86
N GLU A 360 -37.08 -31.35 11.73
CA GLU A 360 -38.15 -32.27 11.29
C GLU A 360 -38.36 -33.41 12.30
N PHE A 361 -37.27 -33.95 12.85
CA PHE A 361 -37.34 -35.01 13.85
C PHE A 361 -38.03 -34.56 15.14
N GLN A 362 -37.73 -33.34 15.64
CA GLN A 362 -38.40 -32.79 16.82
C GLN A 362 -39.91 -32.58 16.58
N ILE A 363 -40.33 -32.17 15.38
CA ILE A 363 -41.75 -32.03 15.06
C ILE A 363 -42.46 -33.37 14.98
N LYS A 364 -41.87 -34.36 14.31
CA LYS A 364 -42.45 -35.70 14.28
C LYS A 364 -42.53 -36.31 15.68
N LEU A 365 -41.53 -36.06 16.53
CA LEU A 365 -41.60 -36.44 17.94
C LEU A 365 -42.74 -35.74 18.68
N LEU A 366 -42.90 -34.42 18.48
CA LEU A 366 -44.00 -33.65 19.07
C LEU A 366 -45.36 -34.22 18.64
N GLN A 367 -45.54 -34.49 17.34
CA GLN A 367 -46.75 -35.12 16.80
C GLN A 367 -47.08 -36.44 17.50
N LYS A 368 -46.09 -37.31 17.74
CA LYS A 368 -46.32 -38.58 18.45
C LYS A 368 -46.63 -38.40 19.92
N ILE A 369 -46.10 -37.35 20.56
CA ILE A 369 -46.46 -37.00 21.95
C ILE A 369 -47.92 -36.52 22.01
N GLU A 370 -48.38 -35.76 21.02
CA GLU A 370 -49.76 -35.27 20.94
C GLU A 370 -50.76 -36.40 20.63
N GLU A 371 -50.46 -37.28 19.67
CA GLU A 371 -51.25 -38.48 19.38
C GLU A 371 -51.35 -39.38 20.63
N LEU A 372 -50.24 -39.60 21.34
CA LEU A 372 -50.21 -40.35 22.60
C LEU A 372 -51.10 -39.70 23.67
N THR A 373 -51.13 -38.36 23.72
CA THR A 373 -51.98 -37.60 24.64
C THR A 373 -53.47 -37.83 24.32
N LEU A 374 -53.86 -37.84 23.04
CA LEU A 374 -55.23 -38.17 22.62
C LEU A 374 -55.63 -39.60 23.01
N TYR A 375 -54.77 -40.59 22.77
CA TYR A 375 -55.04 -41.96 23.20
C TYR A 375 -55.20 -42.07 24.72
N SER A 376 -54.38 -41.35 25.49
CA SER A 376 -54.45 -41.35 26.95
C SER A 376 -55.75 -40.73 27.47
N ILE A 377 -56.20 -39.64 26.84
CA ILE A 377 -57.49 -39.01 27.16
C ILE A 377 -58.64 -39.99 26.91
N GLU A 378 -58.65 -40.65 25.76
CA GLU A 378 -59.68 -41.63 25.41
C GLU A 378 -59.66 -42.83 26.36
N GLN A 379 -58.47 -43.37 26.66
CA GLN A 379 -58.31 -44.45 27.62
C GLN A 379 -58.83 -44.05 29.02
N ASN A 380 -58.58 -42.82 29.48
CA ASN A 380 -59.10 -42.34 30.76
C ASN A 380 -60.63 -42.21 30.76
N LYS A 381 -61.24 -41.78 29.65
CA LYS A 381 -62.71 -41.77 29.51
C LYS A 381 -63.29 -43.18 29.63
N GLN A 382 -62.67 -44.16 28.97
CA GLN A 382 -63.08 -45.56 29.06
C GLN A 382 -62.92 -46.12 30.48
N ILE A 383 -61.81 -45.81 31.16
CA ILE A 383 -61.59 -46.22 32.56
C ILE A 383 -62.67 -45.63 33.47
N LYS A 384 -63.02 -44.35 33.34
CA LYS A 384 -64.09 -43.73 34.13
C LYS A 384 -65.44 -44.40 33.89
N LYS A 385 -65.75 -44.70 32.63
CA LYS A 385 -66.99 -45.42 32.26
C LYS A 385 -67.03 -46.82 32.87
N LEU A 386 -65.94 -47.59 32.76
CA LEU A 386 -65.83 -48.90 33.38
C LEU A 386 -65.90 -48.85 34.91
N GLN A 387 -65.37 -47.81 35.55
CA GLN A 387 -65.49 -47.60 36.99
C GLN A 387 -66.93 -47.31 37.41
N GLU A 388 -67.67 -46.51 36.62
CA GLU A 388 -69.08 -46.22 36.86
C GLU A 388 -69.97 -47.44 36.65
N GLU A 389 -69.74 -48.20 35.57
CA GLU A 389 -70.38 -49.49 35.33
C GLU A 389 -70.10 -50.48 36.46
N ASN A 390 -68.85 -50.58 36.94
CA ASN A 390 -68.48 -51.40 38.08
C ASN A 390 -69.19 -50.97 39.37
N LYS A 391 -69.32 -49.66 39.64
CA LYS A 391 -70.10 -49.17 40.79
C LYS A 391 -71.57 -49.57 40.68
N ASN A 392 -72.15 -49.48 39.49
CA ASN A 392 -73.54 -49.88 39.26
C ASN A 392 -73.75 -51.39 39.43
N LEU A 393 -72.84 -52.21 38.88
CA LEU A 393 -72.85 -53.67 39.06
C LEU A 393 -72.70 -54.06 40.54
N GLN A 394 -71.79 -53.43 41.28
CA GLN A 394 -71.65 -53.63 42.72
C GLN A 394 -72.94 -53.29 43.48
N PHE A 395 -73.61 -52.19 43.12
CA PHE A 395 -74.88 -51.81 43.72
C PHE A 395 -76.01 -52.82 43.42
N GLN A 396 -76.08 -53.32 42.19
CA GLN A 396 -77.04 -54.38 41.82
C GLN A 396 -76.74 -55.68 42.58
N PHE A 397 -75.48 -56.04 42.72
CA PHE A 397 -75.04 -57.23 43.46
C PHE A 397 -75.44 -57.17 44.95
N GLU A 398 -75.23 -56.03 45.61
CA GLU A 398 -75.66 -55.83 47.00
C GLU A 398 -77.19 -55.91 47.17
N LYS A 399 -77.96 -55.37 46.21
CA LYS A 399 -79.43 -55.52 46.20
C LYS A 399 -79.85 -56.97 46.09
N LEU A 400 -79.26 -57.73 45.16
CA LEU A 400 -79.54 -59.15 44.98
C LEU A 400 -79.25 -59.94 46.24
N LYS A 401 -78.08 -59.71 46.86
CA LYS A 401 -77.68 -60.36 48.12
C LYS A 401 -78.67 -60.07 49.26
N LYS A 402 -79.20 -58.84 49.32
CA LYS A 402 -80.23 -58.48 50.30
C LYS A 402 -81.56 -59.18 50.04
N ILE A 403 -81.98 -59.30 48.78
CA ILE A 403 -83.19 -60.05 48.38
C ILE A 403 -83.03 -61.53 48.71
N GLU A 404 -81.88 -62.12 48.39
CA GLU A 404 -81.55 -63.52 48.67
C GLU A 404 -81.64 -63.81 50.19
N LYS A 405 -81.04 -62.95 51.02
CA LYS A 405 -81.14 -63.05 52.48
C LYS A 405 -82.57 -62.94 53.00
N GLN A 406 -83.39 -62.06 52.41
CA GLN A 406 -84.82 -61.96 52.75
C GLN A 406 -85.60 -63.23 52.34
N LEU A 407 -85.24 -63.83 51.21
CA LEU A 407 -85.85 -65.07 50.73
C LEU A 407 -85.50 -66.27 51.63
N GLU A 408 -84.24 -66.39 52.03
CA GLU A 408 -83.77 -67.40 52.99
C GLU A 408 -84.51 -67.28 54.33
N GLN A 409 -84.72 -66.05 54.81
CA GLN A 409 -85.45 -65.79 56.04
C GLN A 409 -86.92 -66.24 55.94
N ILE A 410 -87.61 -65.91 54.83
CA ILE A 410 -89.00 -66.36 54.56
C ILE A 410 -89.09 -67.89 54.40
N LEU A 411 -88.09 -68.53 53.79
CA LEU A 411 -88.03 -69.99 53.65
C LEU A 411 -87.78 -70.70 54.99
N SER A 412 -87.08 -70.05 55.93
CA SER A 412 -86.85 -70.57 57.28
C SER A 412 -88.07 -70.45 58.19
N GLU A 413 -88.95 -69.47 57.97
CA GLU A 413 -90.21 -69.27 58.73
C GLU A 413 -91.37 -70.16 58.24
N LYS A 414 -91.20 -70.88 57.11
CA LYS A 414 -92.19 -71.80 56.53
C LYS A 414 -91.96 -73.29 56.83
N LYS A 415 -90.99 -73.62 57.69
CA LYS A 415 -90.82 -74.94 58.30
C LYS A 415 -91.18 -74.88 59.77
#